data_AF-A0A7N4Q168-F1
#
_entry.id   AF-A0A7N4Q168-F1
#
_cell.length_a   1.000
_cell.length_b   1.000
_cell.length_c   1.000
_cell.angle_alpha   90.00
_cell.angle_beta   90.00
_cell.angle_gamma   90.00
#
_symmetry.space_group_name_H-M   'P 1'
#
loop_
_entity.id
_entity.type
_entity.pdbx_description
1 polymer ?
#
loop_
_entity_poly.entity_id
_entity_poly.type
_entity_poly.pdbx_seq_one_letter_code
_entity_poly.pdbx_strand_id
1 'polypeptide(L)'
;MENRKDITNQEELCEMKAREKMEEHDHLTKDSRDSNSPKTPDLFHLHQMTGFDGFECPVGLKHRQEFFPQWRLPIKMAAIIALLTFLYTCLRDVIHPFVMTGAHFFYKIPILVINKVLPVVSITLLALVYLPGIIAAAFQLRNGTKYKRFPDWLNKWMLARKQFGLLSFFFASLHAIYSLSYPMRRSYRYKLLNWAYKQVQQNKEDAWVEHDVWRMEIYVSLGIVGLALLALLAVTSIPSVSNSLTWREFHYIQC
;
A
#
# COMPACT_ATOMS: atom_id res chain seq x y z
N MET A 1 -2.34 -19.92 30.09
CA MET A 1 -3.60 -20.67 29.86
C MET A 1 -4.79 -20.09 30.64
N GLU A 2 -4.66 -18.90 31.23
CA GLU A 2 -5.65 -18.32 32.15
C GLU A 2 -6.66 -17.38 31.45
N ASN A 3 -6.26 -16.76 30.33
CA ASN A 3 -7.08 -15.76 29.62
C ASN A 3 -8.27 -16.35 28.83
N ARG A 4 -8.23 -17.64 28.46
CA ARG A 4 -9.31 -18.26 27.68
C ARG A 4 -10.56 -18.54 28.52
N LYS A 5 -10.40 -18.75 29.84
CA LYS A 5 -11.52 -19.03 30.75
C LYS A 5 -12.30 -17.78 31.14
N ASP A 6 -11.63 -16.62 31.20
CA ASP A 6 -12.29 -15.34 31.49
C ASP A 6 -13.20 -14.88 30.34
N ILE A 7 -12.78 -15.09 29.08
CA ILE A 7 -13.56 -14.69 27.91
C ILE A 7 -14.86 -15.49 27.81
N THR A 8 -14.81 -16.80 28.06
CA THR A 8 -16.02 -17.66 28.02
C THR A 8 -17.01 -17.32 29.14
N ASN A 9 -16.53 -16.99 30.34
CA ASN A 9 -17.39 -16.52 31.44
C ASN A 9 -18.06 -15.17 31.12
N GLN A 10 -17.38 -14.28 30.38
CA GLN A 10 -17.92 -12.98 30.01
C GLN A 10 -18.99 -13.07 28.92
N GLU A 11 -18.82 -13.99 27.96
CA GLU A 11 -19.81 -14.26 26.92
C GLU A 11 -21.09 -14.88 27.51
N GLU A 12 -20.97 -15.86 28.41
CA GLU A 12 -22.12 -16.48 29.08
C GLU A 12 -22.90 -15.49 29.96
N LEU A 13 -22.19 -14.60 30.68
CA LEU A 13 -22.81 -13.54 31.47
C LEU A 13 -23.55 -12.51 30.60
N CYS A 14 -23.09 -12.31 29.37
CA CYS A 14 -23.71 -11.40 28.41
C CYS A 14 -24.98 -12.00 27.80
N GLU A 15 -24.98 -13.30 27.49
CA GLU A 15 -26.17 -14.01 27.01
C GLU A 15 -27.27 -14.09 28.09
N MET A 16 -26.89 -14.34 29.35
CA MET A 16 -27.85 -14.34 30.47
C MET A 16 -28.55 -12.98 30.63
N LYS A 17 -27.78 -11.87 30.63
CA LYS A 17 -28.34 -10.51 30.73
C LYS A 17 -29.19 -10.11 29.52
N ALA A 18 -28.89 -10.66 28.34
CA ALA A 18 -29.70 -10.42 27.14
C ALA A 18 -31.05 -11.14 27.22
N ARG A 19 -31.09 -12.36 27.75
CA ARG A 19 -32.35 -13.10 27.98
C ARG A 19 -33.23 -12.44 29.04
N GLU A 20 -32.63 -12.00 30.14
CA GLU A 20 -33.35 -11.35 31.25
C GLU A 20 -34.05 -10.05 30.76
N LYS A 21 -33.38 -9.27 29.91
CA LYS A 21 -33.97 -8.07 29.27
C LYS A 21 -35.08 -8.39 28.27
N MET A 22 -35.02 -9.53 27.60
CA MET A 22 -36.04 -9.93 26.62
C MET A 22 -37.32 -10.40 27.32
N GLU A 23 -37.17 -11.08 28.47
CA GLU A 23 -38.31 -11.48 29.33
C GLU A 23 -38.97 -10.28 29.99
N GLU A 24 -38.19 -9.29 30.47
CA GLU A 24 -38.72 -8.05 31.08
C GLU A 24 -39.54 -7.22 30.08
N HIS A 25 -39.12 -7.18 28.81
CA HIS A 25 -39.83 -6.47 27.74
C HIS A 25 -41.14 -7.17 27.33
N ASP A 26 -41.20 -8.50 27.41
CA ASP A 26 -42.40 -9.28 27.09
C ASP A 26 -43.46 -9.18 28.21
N HIS A 27 -43.02 -9.08 29.46
CA HIS A 27 -43.89 -8.81 30.62
C HIS A 27 -44.52 -7.40 30.56
N LEU A 28 -43.75 -6.36 30.19
CA LEU A 28 -44.27 -4.98 30.08
C LEU A 28 -45.30 -4.82 28.94
N THR A 29 -45.15 -5.61 27.87
CA THR A 29 -46.04 -5.53 26.69
C THR A 29 -47.38 -6.24 26.94
N LYS A 30 -47.45 -7.14 27.92
CA LYS A 30 -48.67 -7.88 28.30
C LYS A 30 -49.57 -7.06 29.24
N ASP A 31 -49.01 -6.22 30.09
CA ASP A 31 -49.76 -5.44 31.10
C ASP A 31 -50.50 -4.21 30.52
N SER A 32 -50.14 -3.72 29.33
CA SER A 32 -50.81 -2.54 28.74
C SER A 32 -52.06 -2.84 27.90
N ARG A 33 -52.48 -4.11 27.79
CA ARG A 33 -53.55 -4.52 26.86
C ARG A 33 -54.97 -4.46 27.44
N ASP A 34 -55.13 -4.14 28.73
CA ASP A 34 -56.44 -4.06 29.39
C ASP A 34 -56.77 -2.64 29.90
N SER A 35 -57.15 -1.71 29.01
CA SER A 35 -58.08 -0.63 29.36
C SER A 35 -58.71 0.01 28.11
N ASN A 36 -60.04 0.11 28.11
CA ASN A 36 -60.88 0.48 26.96
C ASN A 36 -61.19 2.00 26.85
N SER A 37 -61.32 2.43 25.58
CA SER A 37 -62.19 3.50 25.02
C SER A 37 -61.58 4.89 24.65
N PRO A 38 -62.13 5.57 23.61
CA PRO A 38 -61.35 6.42 22.70
C PRO A 38 -61.69 7.93 22.76
N LYS A 39 -60.69 8.79 22.48
CA LYS A 39 -60.88 10.17 22.00
C LYS A 39 -59.75 10.56 21.03
N THR A 40 -60.11 10.92 19.80
CA THR A 40 -59.32 11.71 18.82
C THR A 40 -59.19 13.16 19.33
N PRO A 41 -58.22 14.02 18.89
CA PRO A 41 -57.67 14.15 17.51
C PRO A 41 -56.14 14.39 17.42
N ASP A 42 -55.51 14.14 16.28
CA ASP A 42 -54.96 15.18 15.40
C ASP A 42 -54.18 14.60 14.21
N LEU A 43 -54.49 15.15 13.04
CA LEU A 43 -54.11 14.68 11.72
C LEU A 43 -52.92 15.49 11.19
N PHE A 44 -51.73 15.37 11.80
CA PHE A 44 -50.48 15.84 11.19
C PHE A 44 -49.33 14.95 11.66
N HIS A 45 -48.51 14.48 10.71
CA HIS A 45 -47.38 13.54 10.88
C HIS A 45 -47.69 12.04 10.83
N LEU A 46 -48.32 11.58 9.75
CA LEU A 46 -48.16 10.18 9.30
C LEU A 46 -47.36 10.14 7.98
N HIS A 47 -46.11 10.57 8.03
CA HIS A 47 -45.13 10.23 6.99
C HIS A 47 -43.68 10.28 7.52
N GLN A 48 -43.35 9.41 8.47
CA GLN A 48 -41.97 8.90 8.60
C GLN A 48 -41.94 7.68 9.51
N MET A 49 -42.29 6.52 8.95
CA MET A 49 -42.09 5.23 9.60
C MET A 49 -41.21 4.36 8.70
N THR A 50 -39.91 4.65 8.69
CA THR A 50 -38.83 3.75 8.23
C THR A 50 -37.49 4.31 8.70
N GLY A 51 -37.18 4.14 9.98
CA GLY A 51 -35.87 4.45 10.56
C GLY A 51 -35.49 3.33 11.51
N PHE A 52 -34.80 2.32 10.98
CA PHE A 52 -34.26 1.19 11.71
C PHE A 52 -33.04 1.67 12.51
N ASP A 53 -33.24 2.40 13.60
CA ASP A 53 -32.18 2.81 14.53
C ASP A 53 -31.80 1.64 15.46
N GLY A 54 -31.29 0.58 14.84
CA GLY A 54 -30.88 -0.65 15.50
C GLY A 54 -29.40 -0.93 15.34
N PHE A 55 -28.51 0.03 15.58
CA PHE A 55 -27.07 -0.21 15.78
C PHE A 55 -26.41 0.95 16.56
N GLU A 56 -26.89 1.27 17.77
CA GLU A 56 -26.04 1.99 18.71
C GLU A 56 -24.97 1.03 19.26
N CYS A 57 -23.76 1.19 18.73
CA CYS A 57 -22.58 0.47 19.19
C CYS A 57 -22.32 0.82 20.67
N PRO A 58 -22.14 -0.16 21.58
CA PRO A 58 -21.99 0.13 23.00
C PRO A 58 -20.75 1.01 23.23
N VAL A 59 -20.96 2.11 23.96
CA VAL A 59 -20.01 3.21 24.22
C VAL A 59 -18.69 2.75 24.89
N GLY A 60 -18.63 1.50 25.37
CA GLY A 60 -17.43 0.86 25.93
C GLY A 60 -16.45 0.25 24.90
N LEU A 61 -16.82 0.11 23.63
CA LEU A 61 -15.97 -0.44 22.56
C LEU A 61 -15.30 0.64 21.71
N LYS A 62 -15.10 1.84 22.27
CA LYS A 62 -14.20 2.86 21.73
C LYS A 62 -12.73 2.48 21.93
N HIS A 63 -12.41 1.19 21.81
CA HIS A 63 -11.05 0.77 21.53
C HIS A 63 -10.76 1.29 20.13
N ARG A 64 -10.01 2.38 20.06
CA ARG A 64 -9.58 3.08 18.85
C ARG A 64 -9.08 2.04 17.84
N GLN A 65 -9.95 1.57 16.95
CA GLN A 65 -9.58 0.56 15.96
C GLN A 65 -8.51 1.18 15.07
N GLU A 66 -7.26 0.81 15.34
CA GLU A 66 -6.14 1.34 14.59
C GLU A 66 -6.09 0.62 13.24
N PHE A 67 -6.55 1.31 12.19
CA PHE A 67 -6.45 0.79 10.84
C PHE A 67 -4.97 0.68 10.42
N PHE A 68 -4.54 -0.54 10.09
CA PHE A 68 -3.20 -0.92 9.62
C PHE A 68 -2.02 -0.21 10.34
N PRO A 69 -1.82 -0.41 11.66
CA PRO A 69 -0.86 0.35 12.45
C PRO A 69 0.59 0.16 11.96
N GLN A 70 0.94 -1.04 11.51
CA GLN A 70 2.28 -1.36 10.98
C GLN A 70 2.56 -0.76 9.60
N TRP A 71 1.53 -0.39 8.84
CA TRP A 71 1.67 0.18 7.49
C TRP A 71 1.72 1.70 7.47
N ARG A 72 1.30 2.37 8.56
CA ARG A 72 1.25 3.84 8.64
C ARG A 72 2.60 4.48 8.32
N LEU A 73 3.69 3.95 8.88
CA LEU A 73 5.03 4.49 8.66
C LEU A 73 5.52 4.24 7.21
N PRO A 74 5.51 2.99 6.70
CA PRO A 74 5.89 2.70 5.31
C PRO A 74 5.10 3.50 4.27
N ILE A 75 3.77 3.59 4.41
CA ILE A 75 2.91 4.30 3.47
C ILE A 75 3.21 5.80 3.49
N LYS A 76 3.35 6.41 4.68
CA LYS A 76 3.72 7.83 4.79
C LYS A 76 5.07 8.12 4.13
N MET A 77 6.08 7.28 4.38
CA MET A 77 7.40 7.43 3.76
C MET A 77 7.34 7.31 2.24
N ALA A 78 6.66 6.28 1.72
CA ALA A 78 6.49 6.12 0.28
C ALA A 78 5.74 7.27 -0.37
N ALA A 79 4.69 7.79 0.28
CA ALA A 79 3.93 8.93 -0.23
C ALA A 79 4.79 10.20 -0.30
N ILE A 80 5.62 10.46 0.71
CA ILE A 80 6.54 11.60 0.72
C ILE A 80 7.58 11.46 -0.41
N ILE A 81 8.21 10.30 -0.53
CA ILE A 81 9.21 10.04 -1.59
C ILE A 81 8.57 10.16 -2.98
N ALA A 82 7.38 9.61 -3.16
CA ALA A 82 6.64 9.68 -4.42
C ALA A 82 6.28 11.13 -4.77
N LEU A 83 5.77 11.91 -3.81
CA LEU A 83 5.40 13.30 -4.02
C LEU A 83 6.62 14.15 -4.41
N LEU A 84 7.72 14.03 -3.67
CA LEU A 84 8.94 14.78 -3.95
C LEU A 84 9.50 14.43 -5.33
N THR A 85 9.55 13.14 -5.67
CA THR A 85 10.04 12.66 -6.97
C THR A 85 9.12 13.10 -8.10
N PHE A 86 7.80 13.07 -7.88
CA PHE A 86 6.80 13.54 -8.84
C PHE A 86 6.95 15.03 -9.12
N LEU A 87 7.03 15.86 -8.08
CA LEU A 87 7.21 17.31 -8.22
C LEU A 87 8.50 17.62 -8.97
N TYR A 88 9.61 16.99 -8.60
CA TYR A 88 10.90 17.15 -9.29
C TYR A 88 10.81 16.76 -10.77
N THR A 89 10.20 15.61 -11.07
CA THR A 89 10.08 15.10 -12.45
C THR A 89 9.13 15.97 -13.29
N CYS A 90 8.00 16.39 -12.72
CA CYS A 90 7.06 17.31 -13.36
C CYS A 90 7.72 18.65 -13.67
N LEU A 91 8.47 19.22 -12.72
CA LEU A 91 9.19 20.47 -12.90
C LEU A 91 10.18 20.35 -14.07
N ARG A 92 10.95 19.25 -14.12
CA ARG A 92 11.97 19.03 -15.15
C ARG A 92 11.42 18.69 -16.53
N ASP A 93 10.44 17.80 -16.63
CA ASP A 93 9.99 17.23 -17.91
C ASP A 93 8.81 17.98 -18.56
N VAL A 94 8.05 18.73 -17.75
CA VAL A 94 6.84 19.42 -18.18
C VAL A 94 6.98 20.93 -18.03
N ILE A 95 7.28 21.44 -16.83
CA ILE A 95 7.30 22.88 -16.57
C ILE A 95 8.50 23.57 -17.23
N HIS A 96 9.71 23.02 -17.09
CA HIS A 96 10.91 23.63 -17.65
C HIS A 96 10.84 23.79 -19.19
N PRO A 97 10.48 22.75 -19.99
CA PRO A 97 10.31 22.91 -21.44
C PRO A 97 9.14 23.83 -21.82
N PHE A 98 8.09 23.89 -21.00
CA PHE A 98 6.96 24.79 -21.21
C PHE A 98 7.40 26.25 -21.07
N VAL A 99 8.19 26.58 -20.05
CA VAL A 99 8.70 27.95 -19.82
C VAL A 99 9.76 28.35 -20.85
N MET A 100 10.72 27.46 -21.15
CA MET A 100 11.87 27.82 -22.00
C MET A 100 11.56 27.81 -23.50
N THR A 101 10.66 26.94 -23.96
CA THR A 101 10.44 26.70 -25.40
C THR A 101 8.97 26.88 -25.81
N GLY A 102 8.06 27.17 -24.86
CA GLY A 102 6.63 27.32 -25.13
C GLY A 102 5.91 26.01 -25.53
N ALA A 103 6.59 24.86 -25.43
CA ALA A 103 6.06 23.59 -25.94
C ALA A 103 5.20 22.87 -24.88
N HIS A 104 3.99 22.47 -25.27
CA HIS A 104 3.05 21.77 -24.39
C HIS A 104 3.35 20.26 -24.32
N PHE A 105 3.90 19.80 -23.19
CA PHE A 105 4.22 18.38 -22.95
C PHE A 105 3.37 17.72 -21.85
N PHE A 106 2.18 18.27 -21.55
CA PHE A 106 1.30 17.75 -20.49
C PHE A 106 0.89 16.28 -20.69
N TYR A 107 0.82 15.80 -21.93
CA TYR A 107 0.56 14.38 -22.24
C TYR A 107 1.60 13.41 -21.64
N LYS A 108 2.77 13.91 -21.21
CA LYS A 108 3.79 13.10 -20.56
C LYS A 108 3.44 12.72 -19.13
N ILE A 109 2.57 13.50 -18.45
CA ILE A 109 2.27 13.32 -17.03
C ILE A 109 1.74 11.91 -16.73
N PRO A 110 0.69 11.39 -17.40
CA PRO A 110 0.03 10.17 -16.94
C PRO A 110 0.89 8.90 -17.02
N ILE A 111 1.81 8.81 -18.00
CA ILE A 111 2.60 7.60 -18.24
C ILE A 111 4.10 7.86 -18.08
N LEU A 112 4.67 8.87 -18.74
CA LEU A 112 6.14 9.06 -18.70
C LEU A 112 6.61 9.55 -17.34
N VAL A 113 5.91 10.53 -16.74
CA VAL A 113 6.31 11.05 -15.43
C VAL A 113 6.07 10.00 -14.35
N ILE A 114 4.90 9.35 -14.34
CA ILE A 114 4.62 8.26 -13.41
C ILE A 114 5.65 7.14 -13.55
N ASN A 115 6.00 6.70 -14.77
CA ASN A 115 7.00 5.64 -14.95
C ASN A 115 8.44 6.03 -14.61
N LYS A 116 8.71 7.31 -14.30
CA LYS A 116 9.97 7.74 -13.68
C LYS A 116 9.89 7.74 -12.14
N VAL A 117 8.72 8.04 -11.59
CA VAL A 117 8.50 8.06 -10.13
C VAL A 117 8.46 6.64 -9.56
N LEU A 118 7.70 5.73 -10.18
CA LEU A 118 7.53 4.35 -9.70
C LEU A 118 8.85 3.62 -9.41
N PRO A 119 9.83 3.55 -10.35
CA PRO A 119 11.08 2.84 -10.09
C PRO A 119 11.93 3.50 -9.01
N VAL A 120 11.96 4.84 -8.94
CA VAL A 120 12.70 5.58 -7.91
C VAL A 120 12.12 5.30 -6.52
N VAL A 121 10.79 5.31 -6.39
CA VAL A 121 10.12 4.96 -5.13
C VAL A 121 10.42 3.51 -4.76
N SER A 122 10.29 2.57 -5.71
CA SER A 122 10.56 1.15 -5.49
C SER A 122 11.98 0.90 -4.99
N ILE A 123 13.01 1.35 -5.72
CA ILE A 123 14.41 1.10 -5.34
C ILE A 123 14.78 1.81 -4.03
N THR A 124 14.22 2.98 -3.74
CA THR A 124 14.44 3.68 -2.47
C THR A 124 13.82 2.93 -1.31
N LEU A 125 12.60 2.42 -1.45
CA LEU A 125 11.96 1.59 -0.42
C LEU A 125 12.74 0.30 -0.20
N LEU A 126 13.23 -0.34 -1.27
CA LEU A 126 14.11 -1.51 -1.18
C LEU A 126 15.38 -1.19 -0.39
N ALA A 127 16.04 -0.08 -0.68
CA ALA A 127 17.21 0.36 0.10
C ALA A 127 16.88 0.57 1.58
N LEU A 128 15.70 1.12 1.90
CA LEU A 128 15.22 1.30 3.28
C LEU A 128 14.90 -0.02 4.01
N VAL A 129 14.79 -1.15 3.30
CA VAL A 129 14.68 -2.48 3.92
C VAL A 129 16.03 -2.89 4.54
N TYR A 130 17.13 -2.69 3.81
CA TYR A 130 18.45 -3.20 4.19
C TYR A 130 19.27 -2.19 5.01
N LEU A 131 19.05 -0.88 4.81
CA LEU A 131 19.74 0.20 5.52
C LEU A 131 19.71 0.09 7.07
N PRO A 132 18.59 -0.22 7.74
CA PRO A 132 18.60 -0.31 9.21
C PRO A 132 19.43 -1.49 9.71
N GLY A 133 19.63 -2.54 8.91
CA GLY A 133 20.52 -3.65 9.25
C GLY A 133 21.99 -3.21 9.29
N ILE A 134 22.42 -2.41 8.33
CA ILE A 134 23.78 -1.83 8.28
C ILE A 134 23.98 -0.88 9.48
N ILE A 135 23.00 -0.02 9.75
CA ILE A 135 23.05 0.89 10.90
C ILE A 135 23.11 0.10 12.22
N ALA A 136 22.29 -0.95 12.36
CA ALA A 136 22.30 -1.81 13.54
C ALA A 136 23.68 -2.47 13.76
N ALA A 137 24.33 -2.97 12.68
CA ALA A 137 25.68 -3.52 12.75
C ALA A 137 26.70 -2.46 13.20
N ALA A 138 26.63 -1.24 12.68
CA ALA A 138 27.50 -0.13 13.11
C ALA A 138 27.31 0.21 14.60
N PHE A 139 26.06 0.20 15.10
CA PHE A 139 25.77 0.39 16.53
C PHE A 139 26.32 -0.75 17.40
N GLN A 140 26.22 -2.00 16.93
CA GLN A 140 26.77 -3.16 17.65
C GLN A 140 28.29 -3.10 17.75
N LEU A 141 28.97 -2.74 16.65
CA LEU A 141 30.42 -2.57 16.62
C LEU A 141 30.87 -1.41 17.51
N ARG A 142 30.21 -0.25 17.43
CA ARG A 142 30.52 0.93 18.26
C ARG A 142 30.37 0.65 19.76
N ASN A 143 29.38 -0.14 20.15
CA ASN A 143 29.13 -0.46 21.56
C ASN A 143 29.95 -1.68 22.05
N GLY A 144 30.59 -2.43 21.15
CA GLY A 144 31.33 -3.65 21.49
C GLY A 144 30.45 -4.80 22.02
N THR A 145 29.13 -4.70 21.93
CA THR A 145 28.20 -5.71 22.45
C THR A 145 26.89 -5.76 21.67
N LYS A 146 26.36 -6.97 21.49
CA LYS A 146 25.05 -7.22 20.87
C LYS A 146 23.88 -7.06 21.84
N TYR A 147 24.15 -7.00 23.15
CA TYR A 147 23.12 -7.04 24.19
C TYR A 147 22.55 -5.66 24.53
N LYS A 148 23.17 -4.58 24.03
CA LYS A 148 22.66 -3.22 24.22
C LYS A 148 21.44 -2.99 23.32
N ARG A 149 20.34 -2.57 23.93
CA ARG A 149 19.09 -2.28 23.22
C ARG A 149 19.28 -1.14 22.21
N PHE A 150 18.71 -1.31 21.01
CA PHE A 150 18.69 -0.26 19.99
C PHE A 150 17.78 0.91 20.40
N PRO A 151 18.07 2.13 19.92
CA PRO A 151 17.14 3.25 20.04
C PRO A 151 15.75 2.88 19.48
N ASP A 152 14.69 3.38 20.11
CA ASP A 152 13.32 2.97 19.75
C ASP A 152 12.94 3.29 18.30
N TRP A 153 13.51 4.35 17.70
CA TRP A 153 13.29 4.67 16.28
C TRP A 153 13.85 3.58 15.34
N LEU A 154 15.03 3.03 15.66
CA LEU A 154 15.68 1.99 14.87
C LEU A 154 14.93 0.66 15.04
N ASN A 155 14.47 0.37 16.26
CA ASN A 155 13.64 -0.82 16.51
C ASN A 155 12.33 -0.78 15.72
N LYS A 156 11.61 0.37 15.74
CA LYS A 156 10.38 0.56 14.94
C LYS A 156 10.65 0.39 13.44
N TRP A 157 11.77 0.90 12.94
CA TRP A 157 12.15 0.74 11.53
C TRP A 157 12.49 -0.72 11.19
N MET A 158 13.24 -1.41 12.04
CA MET A 158 13.58 -2.84 11.85
C MET A 158 12.34 -3.73 11.76
N LEU A 159 11.28 -3.41 12.51
CA LEU A 159 9.98 -4.10 12.46
C LEU A 159 9.19 -3.78 11.18
N ALA A 160 9.38 -2.59 10.61
CA ALA A 160 8.68 -2.15 9.40
C ALA A 160 9.29 -2.70 8.09
N ARG A 161 10.45 -3.38 8.14
CA ARG A 161 11.18 -3.88 6.96
C ARG A 161 10.33 -4.71 6.00
N LYS A 162 9.49 -5.61 6.54
CA LYS A 162 8.56 -6.43 5.74
C LYS A 162 7.64 -5.56 4.88
N GLN A 163 7.08 -4.50 5.46
CA GLN A 163 6.14 -3.64 4.77
C GLN A 163 6.82 -2.74 3.73
N PHE A 164 8.06 -2.29 4.00
CA PHE A 164 8.89 -1.62 3.01
C PHE A 164 9.20 -2.52 1.81
N GLY A 165 9.54 -3.79 2.05
CA GLY A 165 9.82 -4.76 0.98
C GLY A 165 8.59 -5.05 0.11
N LEU A 166 7.43 -5.26 0.72
CA LEU A 166 6.17 -5.47 0.00
C LEU A 166 5.76 -4.24 -0.83
N LEU A 167 5.91 -3.05 -0.26
CA LEU A 167 5.60 -1.81 -0.96
C LEU A 167 6.57 -1.54 -2.12
N SER A 168 7.86 -1.83 -1.92
CA SER A 168 8.87 -1.82 -2.98
C SER A 168 8.47 -2.73 -4.16
N PHE A 169 8.09 -3.98 -3.87
CA PHE A 169 7.65 -4.94 -4.89
C PHE A 169 6.40 -4.47 -5.64
N PHE A 170 5.43 -3.89 -4.93
CA PHE A 170 4.23 -3.30 -5.55
C PHE A 170 4.59 -2.20 -6.54
N PHE A 171 5.43 -1.24 -6.15
CA PHE A 171 5.89 -0.17 -7.05
C PHE A 171 6.74 -0.70 -8.22
N ALA A 172 7.56 -1.73 -8.00
CA ALA A 172 8.33 -2.41 -9.05
C ALA A 172 7.41 -3.06 -10.09
N SER A 173 6.35 -3.72 -9.62
CA SER A 173 5.37 -4.39 -10.47
C SER A 173 4.58 -3.38 -11.32
N LEU A 174 4.15 -2.27 -10.71
CA LEU A 174 3.55 -1.17 -11.46
C LEU A 174 4.54 -0.60 -12.49
N HIS A 175 5.80 -0.37 -12.12
CA HIS A 175 6.83 0.09 -13.05
C HIS A 175 7.00 -0.86 -14.24
N ALA A 176 7.01 -2.17 -14.01
CA ALA A 176 7.11 -3.17 -15.07
C ALA A 176 5.92 -3.08 -16.04
N ILE A 177 4.69 -3.01 -15.53
CA ILE A 177 3.47 -2.87 -16.35
C ILE A 177 3.51 -1.57 -17.17
N TYR A 178 3.85 -0.44 -16.55
CA TYR A 178 3.96 0.83 -17.23
C TYR A 178 5.05 0.80 -18.31
N SER A 179 6.19 0.16 -18.05
CA SER A 179 7.28 0.03 -19.01
C SER A 179 6.90 -0.85 -20.20
N LEU A 180 6.25 -1.98 -19.97
CA LEU A 180 5.75 -2.86 -21.04
C LEU A 180 4.66 -2.19 -21.90
N SER A 181 3.96 -1.19 -21.36
CA SER A 181 2.95 -0.42 -22.09
C SER A 181 3.53 0.64 -23.06
N TYR A 182 4.84 0.89 -23.05
CA TYR A 182 5.48 1.90 -23.91
C TYR A 182 5.15 1.77 -25.41
N PRO A 183 5.36 0.59 -26.06
CA PRO A 183 5.08 0.43 -27.49
C PRO A 183 3.58 0.54 -27.84
N MET A 184 2.68 0.29 -26.88
CA MET A 184 1.24 0.40 -27.08
C MET A 184 0.75 1.84 -27.20
N ARG A 185 1.54 2.82 -26.73
CA ARG A 185 1.14 4.22 -26.67
C ARG A 185 1.12 4.89 -28.05
N ARG A 186 0.01 5.57 -28.39
CA ARG A 186 -0.12 6.34 -29.65
C ARG A 186 1.01 7.35 -29.87
N SER A 187 1.44 8.05 -28.83
CA SER A 187 2.52 9.02 -28.95
C SER A 187 3.88 8.38 -29.25
N TYR A 188 4.11 7.12 -28.89
CA TYR A 188 5.30 6.38 -29.32
C TYR A 188 5.22 6.02 -30.80
N ARG A 189 4.05 5.56 -31.28
CA ARG A 189 3.81 5.28 -32.70
C ARG A 189 4.06 6.49 -33.60
N TYR A 190 3.56 7.67 -33.22
CA TYR A 190 3.82 8.90 -33.97
C TYR A 190 5.30 9.29 -33.99
N LYS A 191 6.03 9.08 -32.87
CA LYS A 191 7.47 9.33 -32.84
C LYS A 191 8.23 8.37 -33.76
N LEU A 192 7.89 7.09 -33.74
CA LEU A 192 8.50 6.08 -34.59
C LEU A 192 8.29 6.41 -36.08
N LEU A 193 7.07 6.80 -36.46
CA LEU A 193 6.76 7.20 -37.83
C LEU A 193 7.55 8.45 -38.25
N ASN A 194 7.65 9.45 -37.38
CA ASN A 194 8.45 10.65 -37.64
C ASN A 194 9.95 10.35 -37.75
N TRP A 195 10.47 9.39 -36.98
CA TRP A 195 11.87 8.95 -37.09
C TRP A 195 12.12 8.22 -38.40
N ALA A 196 11.24 7.30 -38.80
CA ALA A 196 11.33 6.60 -40.08
C ALA A 196 11.28 7.58 -41.26
N TYR A 197 10.34 8.54 -41.24
CA TYR A 197 10.24 9.58 -42.26
C TYR A 197 11.52 10.42 -42.38
N LYS A 198 12.09 10.86 -41.24
CA LYS A 198 13.35 11.62 -41.22
C LYS A 198 14.54 10.80 -41.71
N GLN A 199 14.60 9.52 -41.37
CA GLN A 199 15.67 8.62 -41.84
C GLN A 199 15.67 8.50 -43.37
N VAL A 200 14.49 8.30 -43.97
CA VAL A 200 14.33 8.26 -45.43
C VAL A 200 14.72 9.59 -46.06
N GLN A 201 14.28 10.71 -45.48
CA GLN A 201 14.65 12.05 -45.96
C GLN A 201 16.17 12.30 -45.91
N GLN A 202 16.88 11.66 -44.99
CA GLN A 202 18.33 11.74 -44.85
C GLN A 202 19.09 10.69 -45.69
N ASN A 203 18.40 9.87 -46.49
CA ASN A 203 18.97 8.76 -47.25
C ASN A 203 19.86 7.84 -46.41
N LYS A 204 19.51 7.62 -45.13
CA LYS A 204 20.26 6.77 -44.23
C LYS A 204 19.71 5.34 -44.28
N GLU A 205 20.47 4.43 -44.89
CA GLU A 205 20.03 3.04 -45.11
C GLU A 205 19.92 2.24 -43.80
N ASP A 206 20.96 2.29 -42.95
CA ASP A 206 20.99 1.55 -41.69
C ASP A 206 20.87 2.48 -40.48
N ALA A 207 19.91 2.20 -39.60
CA ALA A 207 19.69 2.92 -38.34
C ALA A 207 20.27 2.20 -37.12
N TRP A 208 20.93 1.06 -37.31
CA TRP A 208 21.51 0.25 -36.24
C TRP A 208 22.59 1.00 -35.48
N VAL A 209 22.50 0.98 -34.15
CA VAL A 209 23.50 1.55 -33.24
C VAL A 209 23.81 0.52 -32.18
N GLU A 210 24.90 -0.22 -32.40
CA GLU A 210 25.33 -1.38 -31.59
C GLU A 210 25.31 -1.09 -30.08
N HIS A 211 25.91 0.03 -29.66
CA HIS A 211 26.03 0.38 -28.25
C HIS A 211 24.68 0.66 -27.58
N ASP A 212 23.71 1.23 -28.32
CA ASP A 212 22.37 1.50 -27.80
C ASP A 212 21.56 0.22 -27.65
N VAL A 213 21.74 -0.73 -28.58
CA VAL A 213 21.13 -2.06 -28.53
C VAL A 213 21.64 -2.82 -27.31
N TRP A 214 22.96 -2.99 -27.15
CA TRP A 214 23.54 -3.69 -25.99
C TRP A 214 23.08 -3.09 -24.66
N ARG A 215 23.06 -1.75 -24.57
CA ARG A 215 22.59 -1.08 -23.37
C ARG A 215 21.15 -1.47 -23.06
N MET A 216 20.24 -1.41 -24.04
CA MET A 216 18.83 -1.79 -23.89
C MET A 216 18.68 -3.24 -23.43
N GLU A 217 19.29 -4.19 -24.13
CA GLU A 217 19.15 -5.62 -23.85
C GLU A 217 19.64 -5.97 -22.44
N ILE A 218 20.77 -5.40 -22.00
CA ILE A 218 21.35 -5.67 -20.67
C ILE A 218 20.45 -5.16 -19.55
N TYR A 219 20.04 -3.88 -19.55
CA TYR A 219 19.28 -3.36 -18.41
C TYR A 219 17.85 -3.91 -18.36
N VAL A 220 17.26 -4.25 -19.52
CA VAL A 220 15.93 -4.91 -19.56
C VAL A 220 16.02 -6.30 -18.94
N SER A 221 17.02 -7.10 -19.35
CA SER A 221 17.24 -8.44 -18.80
C SER A 221 17.48 -8.41 -17.29
N LEU A 222 18.36 -7.52 -16.82
CA LEU A 222 18.62 -7.33 -15.39
C LEU A 222 17.37 -6.87 -14.62
N GLY A 223 16.55 -6.01 -15.21
CA GLY A 223 15.29 -5.58 -14.62
C GLY A 223 14.30 -6.73 -14.43
N ILE A 224 14.20 -7.64 -15.40
CA ILE A 224 13.34 -8.83 -15.33
C ILE A 224 13.82 -9.78 -14.24
N VAL A 225 15.12 -10.08 -14.19
CA VAL A 225 15.70 -10.95 -13.15
C VAL A 225 15.52 -10.30 -11.77
N GLY A 226 15.79 -9.00 -11.64
CA GLY A 226 15.60 -8.27 -10.39
C GLY A 226 14.15 -8.30 -9.90
N LEU A 227 13.17 -8.14 -10.80
CA LEU A 227 11.76 -8.25 -10.45
C LEU A 227 11.38 -9.67 -10.03
N ALA A 228 11.91 -10.70 -10.69
CA ALA A 228 11.68 -12.09 -10.32
C ALA A 228 12.20 -12.39 -8.91
N LEU A 229 13.39 -11.88 -8.56
CA LEU A 229 13.94 -12.00 -7.20
C LEU A 229 13.05 -11.27 -6.18
N LEU A 230 12.59 -10.05 -6.48
CA LEU A 230 11.64 -9.33 -5.60
C LEU A 230 10.32 -10.10 -5.44
N ALA A 231 9.85 -10.79 -6.47
CA ALA A 231 8.65 -11.63 -6.39
C ALA A 231 8.86 -12.80 -5.42
N LEU A 232 10.04 -13.45 -5.42
CA LEU A 232 10.37 -14.50 -4.45
C LEU A 232 10.36 -13.96 -3.01
N LEU A 233 10.90 -12.76 -2.77
CA LEU A 233 10.84 -12.09 -1.45
C LEU A 233 9.39 -11.80 -1.02
N ALA A 234 8.55 -11.38 -1.96
CA ALA A 234 7.14 -11.10 -1.69
C ALA A 234 6.34 -12.39 -1.38
N VAL A 235 6.55 -13.46 -2.15
CA VAL A 235 5.89 -14.76 -1.92
C VAL A 235 6.29 -15.36 -0.58
N THR A 236 7.58 -15.33 -0.23
CA THR A 236 8.06 -15.80 1.08
C THR A 236 7.59 -14.93 2.26
N SER A 237 7.07 -13.73 2.00
CA SER A 237 6.45 -12.88 3.01
C SER A 237 5.02 -13.28 3.38
N ILE A 238 4.38 -14.19 2.62
CA ILE A 238 3.04 -14.70 2.91
C ILE A 238 3.11 -15.61 4.14
N PRO A 239 2.23 -15.45 5.16
CA PRO A 239 2.31 -16.23 6.40
C PRO A 239 2.31 -17.75 6.19
N SER A 240 1.54 -18.28 5.24
CA SER A 240 1.49 -19.72 4.95
C SER A 240 2.84 -20.28 4.47
N VAL A 241 3.58 -19.53 3.66
CA VAL A 241 4.91 -19.91 3.15
C VAL A 241 5.97 -19.63 4.20
N SER A 242 5.92 -18.48 4.86
CA SER A 242 6.88 -18.11 5.89
C SER A 242 6.87 -19.09 7.07
N ASN A 243 5.71 -19.65 7.41
CA ASN A 243 5.57 -20.60 8.52
C ASN A 243 6.00 -22.02 8.15
N SER A 244 6.16 -22.34 6.85
CA SER A 244 6.63 -23.66 6.40
C SER A 244 8.16 -23.75 6.25
N LEU A 245 8.86 -22.62 6.30
CA LEU A 245 10.31 -22.54 6.13
C LEU A 245 11.02 -22.58 7.49
N THR A 246 12.20 -23.20 7.51
CA THR A 246 13.10 -23.09 8.66
C THR A 246 13.66 -21.67 8.78
N TRP A 247 14.07 -21.27 9.99
CA TRP A 247 14.67 -19.94 10.20
C TRP A 247 15.90 -19.70 9.30
N ARG A 248 16.70 -20.73 9.02
CA ARG A 248 17.88 -20.64 8.16
C ARG A 248 17.50 -20.38 6.69
N GLU A 249 16.50 -21.06 6.17
CA GLU A 249 16.00 -20.85 4.81
C GLU A 249 15.38 -19.47 4.65
N PHE A 250 14.55 -19.06 5.62
CA PHE A 250 13.96 -17.73 5.61
C PHE A 250 15.03 -16.62 5.66
N HIS A 251 16.06 -16.80 6.49
CA HIS A 251 17.17 -15.85 6.58
C HIS A 251 17.97 -15.77 5.28
N TYR A 252 18.26 -16.90 4.63
CA TYR A 252 18.96 -16.94 3.34
C TYR A 252 18.20 -16.21 2.22
N ILE A 253 16.86 -16.24 2.26
CA ILE A 253 16.04 -15.58 1.25
C ILE A 253 15.92 -14.08 1.55
N GLN A 254 15.77 -13.67 2.80
CA GLN A 254 15.40 -12.30 3.19
C GLN A 254 16.59 -11.38 3.54
N CYS A 255 17.80 -11.92 3.69
CA CYS A 255 19.03 -11.17 3.97
C CYS A 255 19.96 -11.16 2.75
#